data_AF-A0A6J8BQK7-F1
#
_entry.id   AF-A0A6J8BQK7-F1
#
_cell.length_a   1.000
_cell.length_b   1.000
_cell.length_c   1.000
_cell.angle_alpha   90.00
_cell.angle_beta   90.00
_cell.angle_gamma   90.00
#
_symmetry.space_group_name_H-M   'P 1'
#
loop_
_entity.id
_entity.type
_entity.pdbx_description
1 polymer ?
#
loop_
_entity_poly.entity_id
_entity_poly.type
_entity_poly.pdbx_seq_one_letter_code
_entity_poly.pdbx_strand_id
1 'polypeptide(L)'
;MTFIYTDTYHECGTFCKCLLKTSGLRRAICNGSYIPKLSVSVAYIKIRNSHMKDIGRFGLINLTSHRVYELELSGNSIRYIHHDAFVNLTWLSVLTVNNETSLRVDILKQALTKLSLKSIRKLRFTNNNWTYLPNDMFDSFNNTNIQIYLTGNHFLHINGSAFRFLTLCEKLKLKNNKLTNVHFWKMQRLKRLSLDGNRLAKVPNFCSFDDSLFPRLEMLSLRDNNIGNIDRTSFICLPKLVVLQLKGISIVELQNNIFSSLKKLEKVNLEKINTLKRIEDFAFNSTSIKKIVMPNCKFRFDLIKRFNPATIFKFCPNVNYLNLGLNYLPKIPNILHSMLIPLDNLETLMLFSTNLVDLPSNLLNNFRKLRQYLKSYNPTDDICKPWNTLYTMAIVLSLFGVATLAIIICIWICQNNIKNTVYLLRVVYNHKQGHVTFDGRLNYEYHAFVVYCDADREWVHNTFLPKMESDEGIKLCIHQRNFDIGKTITANIDKYLEKSWKVVVVMSNNFAKSEWCQWEVDVVQERRRRQGKDALLLIMLKTIDSKHMTSPLRTLLESTPHIRYQTGVGEDLFWRAAVKSLQKPLRHPPVAVL
;
A
#
# COMPACT_ATOMS: atom_id res chain seq x y z
N MET A 1 -34.58 -30.14 -14.35
CA MET A 1 -34.96 -29.42 -15.59
C MET A 1 -33.83 -28.48 -15.99
N THR A 2 -32.88 -29.03 -16.73
CA THR A 2 -31.83 -28.30 -17.44
C THR A 2 -32.48 -27.67 -18.67
N PHE A 3 -32.63 -26.34 -18.68
CA PHE A 3 -33.03 -25.62 -19.89
C PHE A 3 -31.86 -25.66 -20.88
N ILE A 4 -31.90 -26.63 -21.78
CA ILE A 4 -31.09 -26.68 -22.98
C ILE A 4 -31.55 -25.53 -23.87
N TYR A 5 -30.70 -24.50 -24.02
CA TYR A 5 -30.84 -23.47 -25.06
C TYR A 5 -30.45 -24.10 -26.41
N THR A 6 -31.34 -24.89 -26.99
CA THR A 6 -31.24 -25.32 -28.39
C THR A 6 -31.77 -24.24 -29.32
N ASP A 7 -31.01 -23.97 -30.38
CA ASP A 7 -31.38 -23.27 -31.62
C ASP A 7 -31.54 -21.75 -31.61
N THR A 8 -30.40 -21.04 -31.60
CA THR A 8 -30.32 -19.61 -31.99
C THR A 8 -29.68 -19.36 -33.36
N TYR A 9 -29.30 -20.41 -34.10
CA TYR A 9 -28.57 -20.28 -35.37
C TYR A 9 -29.45 -20.30 -36.63
N HIS A 10 -30.65 -20.87 -36.59
CA HIS A 10 -31.47 -21.05 -37.81
C HIS A 10 -32.20 -19.80 -38.30
N GLU A 11 -32.37 -18.75 -37.48
CA GLU A 11 -33.20 -17.59 -37.84
C GLU A 11 -32.43 -16.41 -38.47
N CYS A 12 -31.10 -16.42 -38.44
CA CYS A 12 -30.26 -15.29 -38.91
C CYS A 12 -29.53 -15.55 -40.23
N GLY A 13 -29.55 -16.79 -40.73
CA GLY A 13 -28.76 -17.22 -41.88
C GLY A 13 -27.25 -17.33 -41.59
N THR A 14 -26.51 -17.89 -42.56
CA THR A 14 -25.06 -17.99 -42.51
C THR A 14 -24.38 -16.61 -42.46
N PHE A 15 -23.30 -16.48 -41.70
CA PHE A 15 -22.50 -15.24 -41.54
C PHE A 15 -23.18 -14.07 -40.79
N CYS A 16 -24.32 -14.31 -40.14
CA CYS A 16 -24.94 -13.34 -39.22
C CYS A 16 -25.24 -13.97 -37.87
N LYS A 17 -24.98 -13.22 -36.80
CA LYS A 17 -25.37 -13.58 -35.42
C LYS A 17 -26.52 -12.69 -34.96
N CYS A 18 -27.66 -13.28 -34.62
CA CYS A 18 -28.82 -12.56 -34.11
C CYS A 18 -28.83 -12.56 -32.56
N LEU A 19 -29.03 -11.39 -31.97
CA LEU A 19 -29.10 -11.17 -30.53
C LEU A 19 -30.45 -10.54 -30.17
N LEU A 20 -31.11 -11.06 -29.14
CA LEU A 20 -32.35 -10.47 -28.63
C LEU A 20 -32.04 -9.13 -27.93
N LYS A 21 -32.82 -8.08 -28.21
CA LYS A 21 -32.84 -6.86 -27.37
C LYS A 21 -33.98 -6.92 -26.36
N THR A 22 -33.87 -6.09 -25.33
CA THR A 22 -34.90 -5.88 -24.30
C THR A 22 -36.27 -5.46 -24.85
N SER A 23 -36.33 -4.94 -26.08
CA SER A 23 -37.57 -4.54 -26.76
C SER A 23 -38.27 -5.67 -27.51
N GLY A 24 -37.84 -6.93 -27.37
CA GLY A 24 -38.35 -8.09 -28.13
C GLY A 24 -37.86 -8.18 -29.58
N LEU A 25 -37.41 -7.06 -30.16
CA LEU A 25 -36.77 -7.01 -31.48
C LEU A 25 -35.33 -7.54 -31.44
N ARG A 26 -34.85 -8.05 -32.57
CA ARG A 26 -33.51 -8.63 -32.68
C ARG A 26 -32.51 -7.71 -33.38
N ARG A 27 -31.24 -7.86 -33.01
CA ARG A 27 -30.09 -7.28 -33.68
C ARG A 27 -29.30 -8.35 -34.41
N ALA A 28 -29.14 -8.21 -35.73
CA ALA A 28 -28.23 -9.04 -36.52
C ALA A 28 -26.86 -8.37 -36.63
N ILE A 29 -25.80 -9.14 -36.41
CA ILE A 29 -24.40 -8.74 -36.63
C ILE A 29 -23.85 -9.62 -37.75
N CYS A 30 -23.60 -9.04 -38.91
CA CYS A 30 -23.19 -9.74 -40.11
C CYS A 30 -21.73 -9.44 -40.46
N ASN A 31 -20.98 -10.48 -40.84
CA ASN A 31 -19.56 -10.40 -41.23
C ASN A 31 -19.25 -11.02 -42.61
N GLY A 32 -20.25 -11.56 -43.31
CA GLY A 32 -20.09 -12.12 -44.65
C GLY A 32 -19.98 -11.06 -45.75
N SER A 33 -19.60 -11.48 -46.96
CA SER A 33 -19.54 -10.62 -48.16
C SER A 33 -20.90 -10.24 -48.74
N TYR A 34 -21.99 -10.80 -48.19
CA TYR A 34 -23.37 -10.47 -48.54
C TYR A 34 -24.26 -10.57 -47.30
N ILE A 35 -25.47 -10.02 -47.39
CA ILE A 35 -26.46 -10.08 -46.32
C ILE A 35 -27.46 -11.20 -46.66
N PRO A 36 -27.59 -12.27 -45.85
CA PRO A 36 -28.58 -13.31 -46.05
C PRO A 36 -30.00 -12.77 -45.84
N LYS A 37 -31.02 -13.55 -46.23
CA LYS A 37 -32.41 -13.23 -45.88
C LYS A 37 -32.59 -13.33 -44.37
N LEU A 38 -32.99 -12.23 -43.73
CA LEU A 38 -33.15 -12.13 -42.28
C LEU A 38 -34.63 -12.31 -41.89
N SER A 39 -34.87 -12.87 -40.69
CA SER A 39 -36.20 -12.96 -40.08
C SER A 39 -36.82 -11.58 -39.88
N VAL A 40 -38.16 -11.50 -40.00
CA VAL A 40 -38.95 -10.27 -39.80
C VAL A 40 -38.80 -9.65 -38.39
N SER A 41 -38.32 -10.44 -37.42
CA SER A 41 -38.04 -9.99 -36.05
C SER A 41 -36.76 -9.14 -35.93
N VAL A 42 -35.92 -9.11 -36.96
CA VAL A 42 -34.67 -8.33 -36.97
C VAL A 42 -34.99 -6.87 -37.33
N ALA A 43 -34.64 -5.94 -36.44
CA ALA A 43 -34.86 -4.51 -36.67
C ALA A 43 -33.56 -3.69 -36.63
N TYR A 44 -32.47 -4.27 -36.12
CA TYR A 44 -31.17 -3.61 -35.98
C TYR A 44 -30.13 -4.43 -36.72
N ILE A 45 -29.48 -3.87 -37.73
CA ILE A 45 -28.47 -4.57 -38.50
C ILE A 45 -27.13 -3.86 -38.33
N LYS A 46 -26.11 -4.62 -37.97
CA LYS A 46 -24.72 -4.18 -37.96
C LYS A 46 -23.92 -5.02 -38.92
N ILE A 47 -23.38 -4.40 -39.95
CA ILE A 47 -22.46 -5.00 -40.91
C ILE A 47 -21.06 -4.60 -40.49
N ARG A 48 -20.21 -5.58 -40.16
CA ARG A 48 -18.85 -5.30 -39.70
C ARG A 48 -17.86 -6.34 -40.17
N ASN A 49 -16.61 -5.91 -40.37
CA ASN A 49 -15.51 -6.78 -40.78
C ASN A 49 -15.88 -7.66 -41.98
N SER A 50 -16.74 -7.15 -42.86
CA SER A 50 -17.14 -7.83 -44.08
C SER A 50 -16.17 -7.49 -45.19
N HIS A 51 -16.13 -8.33 -46.23
CA HIS A 51 -15.44 -8.02 -47.48
C HIS A 51 -16.24 -7.06 -48.38
N MET A 52 -17.35 -6.49 -47.89
CA MET A 52 -18.20 -5.56 -48.64
C MET A 52 -17.56 -4.18 -48.70
N LYS A 53 -16.72 -3.97 -49.72
CA LYS A 53 -16.10 -2.67 -50.01
C LYS A 53 -17.03 -1.71 -50.75
N ASP A 54 -18.05 -2.25 -51.40
CA ASP A 54 -19.02 -1.52 -52.22
C ASP A 54 -20.44 -1.83 -51.75
N ILE A 55 -21.21 -0.81 -51.42
CA ILE A 55 -22.59 -0.95 -50.95
C ILE A 55 -23.54 -0.46 -52.04
N GLY A 56 -24.19 -1.40 -52.71
CA GLY A 56 -25.21 -1.14 -53.73
C GLY A 56 -26.62 -1.45 -53.26
N ARG A 57 -27.62 -0.98 -54.02
CA ARG A 57 -29.04 -1.25 -53.78
C ARG A 57 -29.34 -2.75 -53.72
N PHE A 58 -28.76 -3.54 -54.63
CA PHE A 58 -28.92 -5.00 -54.64
C PHE A 58 -28.28 -5.67 -53.42
N GLY A 59 -27.15 -5.17 -52.92
CA GLY A 59 -26.49 -5.72 -51.72
C GLY A 59 -27.30 -5.53 -50.43
N LEU A 60 -28.22 -4.56 -50.41
CA LEU A 60 -29.12 -4.27 -49.28
C LEU A 60 -30.55 -4.77 -49.50
N ILE A 61 -30.84 -5.50 -50.60
CA ILE A 61 -32.21 -5.90 -50.96
C ILE A 61 -32.88 -6.77 -49.89
N ASN A 62 -32.10 -7.63 -49.22
CA ASN A 62 -32.63 -8.51 -48.17
C ASN A 62 -33.04 -7.74 -46.90
N LEU A 63 -32.68 -6.46 -46.79
CA LEU A 63 -33.10 -5.57 -45.71
C LEU A 63 -34.41 -4.83 -46.02
N THR A 64 -34.94 -4.92 -47.23
CA THR A 64 -36.13 -4.16 -47.65
C THR A 64 -37.43 -4.91 -47.42
N SER A 65 -37.36 -6.21 -47.10
CA SER A 65 -38.52 -7.11 -46.93
C SER A 65 -39.28 -6.89 -45.61
N HIS A 66 -38.69 -6.18 -44.66
CA HIS A 66 -39.21 -6.01 -43.30
C HIS A 66 -38.72 -4.69 -42.67
N ARG A 67 -39.22 -4.37 -41.48
CA ARG A 67 -38.99 -3.07 -40.82
C ARG A 67 -37.61 -2.99 -40.16
N VAL A 68 -36.60 -2.65 -40.96
CA VAL A 68 -35.27 -2.30 -40.46
C VAL A 68 -35.26 -0.88 -39.90
N TYR A 69 -35.05 -0.76 -38.59
CA TYR A 69 -35.03 0.51 -37.86
C TYR A 69 -33.63 1.14 -37.84
N GLU A 70 -32.57 0.35 -37.69
CA GLU A 70 -31.18 0.82 -37.62
C GLU A 70 -30.28 0.00 -38.52
N LEU A 71 -29.49 0.69 -39.34
CA LEU A 71 -28.42 0.12 -40.15
C LEU A 71 -27.10 0.75 -39.72
N GLU A 72 -26.16 -0.09 -39.27
CA GLU A 72 -24.80 0.29 -38.90
C GLU A 72 -23.81 -0.38 -39.84
N LEU A 73 -23.12 0.42 -40.65
CA LEU A 73 -21.96 0.03 -41.42
C LEU A 73 -20.72 0.35 -40.59
N SER A 74 -19.96 -0.66 -40.16
CA SER A 74 -18.79 -0.39 -39.34
C SER A 74 -17.57 -1.29 -39.55
N GLY A 75 -16.43 -0.67 -39.86
CA GLY A 75 -15.15 -1.36 -39.97
C GLY A 75 -15.10 -2.34 -41.14
N ASN A 76 -15.74 -2.01 -42.26
CA ASN A 76 -15.73 -2.82 -43.48
C ASN A 76 -14.73 -2.31 -44.53
N SER A 77 -14.07 -1.18 -44.25
CA SER A 77 -13.19 -0.49 -45.21
C SER A 77 -13.90 -0.17 -46.52
N ILE A 78 -15.16 0.27 -46.42
CA ILE A 78 -16.00 0.66 -47.56
C ILE A 78 -15.30 1.78 -48.33
N ARG A 79 -15.23 1.62 -49.65
CA ARG A 79 -14.68 2.62 -50.58
C ARG A 79 -15.78 3.36 -51.31
N TYR A 80 -16.87 2.66 -51.63
CA TYR A 80 -17.97 3.22 -52.42
C TYR A 80 -19.35 2.83 -51.87
N ILE A 81 -20.29 3.77 -51.92
CA ILE A 81 -21.71 3.55 -51.65
C ILE A 81 -22.46 4.11 -52.84
N HIS A 82 -23.26 3.28 -53.50
CA HIS A 82 -24.04 3.70 -54.64
C HIS A 82 -25.04 4.78 -54.21
N HIS A 83 -25.27 5.76 -55.07
CA HIS A 83 -26.16 6.89 -54.80
C HIS A 83 -27.62 6.47 -54.50
N ASP A 84 -28.04 5.27 -54.89
CA ASP A 84 -29.37 4.69 -54.68
C ASP A 84 -29.41 3.59 -53.61
N ALA A 85 -28.29 3.33 -52.91
CA ALA A 85 -28.14 2.20 -51.99
C ALA A 85 -29.23 2.15 -50.91
N PHE A 86 -29.66 3.31 -50.39
CA PHE A 86 -30.60 3.39 -49.26
C PHE A 86 -32.05 3.67 -49.67
N VAL A 87 -32.36 3.75 -50.97
CA VAL A 87 -33.68 4.18 -51.48
C VAL A 87 -34.83 3.34 -50.93
N ASN A 88 -34.64 2.02 -50.89
CA ASN A 88 -35.69 1.08 -50.50
C ASN A 88 -35.81 0.87 -48.97
N LEU A 89 -34.94 1.49 -48.16
CA LEU A 89 -34.94 1.36 -46.70
C LEU A 89 -35.91 2.36 -46.05
N THR A 90 -37.20 2.24 -46.38
CA THR A 90 -38.24 3.25 -46.06
C THR A 90 -38.54 3.40 -44.56
N TRP A 91 -38.27 2.37 -43.75
CA TRP A 91 -38.46 2.40 -42.29
C TRP A 91 -37.21 2.81 -41.50
N LEU A 92 -36.09 3.07 -42.20
CA LEU A 92 -34.82 3.35 -41.54
C LEU A 92 -34.93 4.62 -40.70
N SER A 93 -34.71 4.48 -39.40
CA SER A 93 -34.73 5.60 -38.45
C SER A 93 -33.35 6.05 -38.04
N VAL A 94 -32.38 5.15 -38.09
CA VAL A 94 -31.00 5.43 -37.71
C VAL A 94 -30.04 4.85 -38.74
N LEU A 95 -29.24 5.72 -39.37
CA LEU A 95 -28.13 5.32 -40.22
C LEU A 95 -26.82 5.63 -39.50
N THR A 96 -25.99 4.61 -39.31
CA THR A 96 -24.65 4.75 -38.71
C THR A 96 -23.59 4.29 -39.71
N VAL A 97 -22.60 5.14 -39.96
CA VAL A 97 -21.38 4.82 -40.71
C VAL A 97 -20.21 5.09 -39.76
N ASN A 98 -19.55 4.04 -39.30
CA ASN A 98 -18.56 4.15 -38.24
C ASN A 98 -17.26 3.41 -38.57
N ASN A 99 -16.12 4.08 -38.42
CA ASN A 99 -14.82 3.45 -38.69
C ASN A 99 -14.67 2.98 -40.14
N GLU A 100 -15.25 3.71 -41.09
CA GLU A 100 -15.09 3.50 -42.53
C GLU A 100 -14.05 4.48 -43.08
N THR A 101 -12.78 4.24 -42.74
CA THR A 101 -11.67 5.17 -42.99
C THR A 101 -11.33 5.38 -44.47
N SER A 102 -11.77 4.47 -45.35
CA SER A 102 -11.59 4.55 -46.81
C SER A 102 -12.75 5.22 -47.54
N LEU A 103 -13.88 5.48 -46.88
CA LEU A 103 -15.06 6.05 -47.52
C LEU A 103 -14.93 7.56 -47.58
N ARG A 104 -14.98 8.14 -48.78
CA ARG A 104 -14.99 9.60 -48.94
C ARG A 104 -16.36 10.19 -48.56
N VAL A 105 -16.34 11.36 -47.92
CA VAL A 105 -17.55 12.07 -47.48
C VAL A 105 -18.49 12.41 -48.66
N ASP A 106 -17.96 12.75 -49.83
CA ASP A 106 -18.76 13.07 -51.02
C ASP A 106 -19.56 11.88 -51.56
N ILE A 107 -19.00 10.67 -51.44
CA ILE A 107 -19.67 9.45 -51.88
C ILE A 107 -20.86 9.20 -50.96
N LEU A 108 -20.67 9.31 -49.64
CA LEU A 108 -21.78 9.19 -48.71
C LEU A 108 -22.83 10.28 -48.94
N LYS A 109 -22.41 11.53 -49.18
CA LYS A 109 -23.32 12.64 -49.52
C LYS A 109 -24.25 12.24 -50.66
N GLN A 110 -23.72 11.70 -51.76
CA GLN A 110 -24.54 11.28 -52.90
C GLN A 110 -25.61 10.24 -52.49
N ALA A 111 -25.25 9.25 -51.67
CA ALA A 111 -26.19 8.25 -51.16
C ALA A 111 -27.27 8.81 -50.21
N LEU A 112 -26.96 9.88 -49.47
CA LEU A 112 -27.91 10.55 -48.58
C LEU A 112 -28.98 11.35 -49.35
N THR A 113 -28.70 11.78 -50.58
CA THR A 113 -29.66 12.57 -51.37
C THR A 113 -30.95 11.81 -51.67
N LYS A 114 -30.85 10.48 -51.85
CA LYS A 114 -31.98 9.60 -52.14
C LYS A 114 -32.49 8.81 -50.92
N LEU A 115 -32.01 9.13 -49.71
CA LEU A 115 -32.45 8.47 -48.48
C LEU A 115 -33.91 8.82 -48.17
N SER A 116 -34.73 7.84 -47.78
CA SER A 116 -36.10 8.09 -47.35
C SER A 116 -36.16 8.93 -46.06
N LEU A 117 -36.86 10.06 -46.11
CA LEU A 117 -36.96 10.99 -44.98
C LEU A 117 -38.15 10.73 -44.05
N LYS A 118 -39.05 9.80 -44.41
CA LYS A 118 -40.29 9.51 -43.66
C LYS A 118 -39.99 9.12 -42.21
N SER A 119 -39.02 8.23 -42.02
CA SER A 119 -38.72 7.60 -40.74
C SER A 119 -37.36 7.98 -40.15
N ILE A 120 -36.46 8.58 -40.93
CA ILE A 120 -35.11 8.93 -40.47
C ILE A 120 -35.17 9.95 -39.34
N ARG A 121 -34.46 9.68 -38.24
CA ARG A 121 -34.37 10.56 -37.07
C ARG A 121 -32.94 10.79 -36.62
N LYS A 122 -31.98 9.99 -37.08
CA LYS A 122 -30.59 10.07 -36.62
C LYS A 122 -29.59 9.63 -37.67
N LEU A 123 -28.59 10.48 -37.90
CA LEU A 123 -27.40 10.14 -38.68
C LEU A 123 -26.19 10.15 -37.76
N ARG A 124 -25.41 9.06 -37.78
CA ARG A 124 -24.17 8.94 -37.03
C ARG A 124 -23.02 8.61 -37.96
N PHE A 125 -22.14 9.57 -38.18
CA PHE A 125 -20.94 9.39 -38.98
C PHE A 125 -19.73 9.60 -38.08
N THR A 126 -19.15 8.49 -37.62
CA THR A 126 -18.15 8.51 -36.55
C THR A 126 -16.85 7.84 -36.94
N ASN A 127 -15.71 8.43 -36.57
CA ASN A 127 -14.39 7.84 -36.81
C ASN A 127 -14.10 7.46 -38.27
N ASN A 128 -14.63 8.21 -39.25
CA ASN A 128 -14.45 7.92 -40.69
C ASN A 128 -13.26 8.66 -41.32
N ASN A 129 -12.39 9.24 -40.49
CA ASN A 129 -11.17 9.94 -40.95
C ASN A 129 -11.42 11.18 -41.84
N TRP A 130 -12.65 11.71 -41.89
CA TRP A 130 -12.97 12.86 -42.76
C TRP A 130 -12.35 14.16 -42.27
N THR A 131 -11.78 14.93 -43.20
CA THR A 131 -11.07 16.19 -42.92
C THR A 131 -11.90 17.44 -43.24
N TYR A 132 -12.92 17.32 -44.09
CA TYR A 132 -13.86 18.40 -44.44
C TYR A 132 -15.30 17.88 -44.50
N LEU A 133 -16.26 18.80 -44.36
CA LEU A 133 -17.69 18.54 -44.50
C LEU A 133 -18.21 19.35 -45.71
N PRO A 134 -18.80 18.70 -46.74
CA PRO A 134 -19.42 19.42 -47.84
C PRO A 134 -20.55 20.36 -47.38
N ASN A 135 -20.61 21.57 -47.95
CA ASN A 135 -21.61 22.60 -47.58
C ASN A 135 -23.05 22.23 -47.93
N ASP A 136 -23.23 21.23 -48.80
CA ASP A 136 -24.52 20.73 -49.27
C ASP A 136 -24.84 19.34 -48.70
N MET A 137 -24.04 18.84 -47.74
CA MET A 137 -24.15 17.44 -47.27
C MET A 137 -25.54 17.08 -46.73
N PHE A 138 -26.23 18.03 -46.11
CA PHE A 138 -27.51 17.81 -45.46
C PHE A 138 -28.68 18.54 -46.14
N ASP A 139 -28.50 19.01 -47.38
CA ASP A 139 -29.51 19.83 -48.04
C ASP A 139 -30.84 19.11 -48.29
N SER A 140 -30.79 17.80 -48.54
CA SER A 140 -31.99 16.97 -48.71
C SER A 140 -32.85 16.85 -47.44
N PHE A 141 -32.31 17.16 -46.26
CA PHE A 141 -32.99 16.97 -44.96
C PHE A 141 -33.82 18.18 -44.51
N ASN A 142 -34.19 19.06 -45.45
CA ASN A 142 -35.07 20.19 -45.16
C ASN A 142 -36.38 19.70 -44.51
N ASN A 143 -36.87 20.43 -43.51
CA ASN A 143 -38.07 20.09 -42.74
C ASN A 143 -38.07 18.68 -42.11
N THR A 144 -36.90 18.08 -41.88
CA THR A 144 -36.79 16.75 -41.26
C THR A 144 -36.31 16.88 -39.81
N ASN A 145 -37.06 16.31 -38.86
CA ASN A 145 -36.61 16.22 -37.47
C ASN A 145 -35.52 15.15 -37.34
N ILE A 146 -34.27 15.61 -37.31
CA ILE A 146 -33.09 14.74 -37.34
C ILE A 146 -32.04 15.15 -36.31
N GLN A 147 -31.29 14.18 -35.82
CA GLN A 147 -30.13 14.40 -34.96
C GLN A 147 -28.86 14.01 -35.71
N ILE A 148 -27.85 14.89 -35.68
CA ILE A 148 -26.60 14.72 -36.43
C ILE A 148 -25.43 14.48 -35.47
N TYR A 149 -24.70 13.40 -35.72
CA TYR A 149 -23.51 13.03 -34.96
C TYR A 149 -22.34 12.87 -35.93
N LEU A 150 -21.34 13.74 -35.81
CA LEU A 150 -20.15 13.84 -36.65
C LEU A 150 -18.88 13.62 -35.80
N THR A 151 -18.95 12.67 -34.86
CA THR A 151 -17.97 12.53 -33.76
C THR A 151 -16.72 11.75 -34.18
N GLY A 152 -15.52 12.19 -33.77
CA GLY A 152 -14.31 11.40 -33.96
C GLY A 152 -13.71 11.47 -35.37
N ASN A 153 -14.09 12.45 -36.19
CA ASN A 153 -13.43 12.67 -37.49
C ASN A 153 -12.24 13.64 -37.32
N HIS A 154 -11.76 14.22 -38.40
CA HIS A 154 -10.59 15.11 -38.42
C HIS A 154 -10.92 16.49 -39.01
N PHE A 155 -12.17 16.94 -38.86
CA PHE A 155 -12.56 18.27 -39.30
C PHE A 155 -11.72 19.35 -38.61
N LEU A 156 -11.09 20.20 -39.41
CA LEU A 156 -10.34 21.38 -38.96
C LEU A 156 -11.25 22.62 -38.84
N HIS A 157 -12.18 22.75 -39.77
CA HIS A 157 -13.16 23.82 -39.84
C HIS A 157 -14.52 23.25 -40.21
N ILE A 158 -15.58 23.94 -39.78
CA ILE A 158 -16.95 23.68 -40.20
C ILE A 158 -17.55 25.00 -40.68
N ASN A 159 -18.01 24.99 -41.93
CA ASN A 159 -18.83 26.07 -42.46
C ASN A 159 -20.29 25.80 -42.09
N GLY A 160 -20.93 26.77 -41.45
CA GLY A 160 -22.30 26.66 -40.98
C GLY A 160 -23.32 26.42 -42.09
N SER A 161 -23.00 26.77 -43.34
CA SER A 161 -23.86 26.54 -44.50
C SER A 161 -24.22 25.07 -44.69
N ALA A 162 -23.34 24.13 -44.28
CA ALA A 162 -23.62 22.69 -44.24
C ALA A 162 -24.90 22.32 -43.46
N PHE A 163 -25.33 23.18 -42.53
CA PHE A 163 -26.50 22.95 -41.68
C PHE A 163 -27.69 23.86 -42.02
N ARG A 164 -27.63 24.60 -43.14
CA ARG A 164 -28.60 25.67 -43.46
C ARG A 164 -30.06 25.21 -43.47
N PHE A 165 -30.33 23.99 -43.92
CA PHE A 165 -31.68 23.42 -44.02
C PHE A 165 -32.08 22.52 -42.83
N LEU A 166 -31.21 22.36 -41.83
CA LEU A 166 -31.48 21.56 -40.64
C LEU A 166 -32.32 22.34 -39.60
N THR A 167 -33.42 22.93 -40.04
CA THR A 167 -34.27 23.84 -39.24
C THR A 167 -34.96 23.15 -38.06
N LEU A 168 -35.27 21.85 -38.20
CA LEU A 168 -35.89 21.02 -37.16
C LEU A 168 -34.89 20.15 -36.38
N CYS A 169 -33.58 20.29 -36.63
CA CYS A 169 -32.57 19.50 -35.93
C CYS A 169 -32.48 19.91 -34.46
N GLU A 170 -32.68 18.95 -33.55
CA GLU A 170 -32.64 19.20 -32.10
C GLU A 170 -31.26 18.97 -31.48
N LYS A 171 -30.37 18.22 -32.16
CA LYS A 171 -29.11 17.79 -31.58
C LYS A 171 -28.01 17.66 -32.61
N LEU A 172 -26.92 18.39 -32.37
CA LEU A 172 -25.70 18.39 -33.17
C LEU A 172 -24.50 18.04 -32.29
N LYS A 173 -23.76 16.99 -32.68
CA LYS A 173 -22.53 16.58 -32.00
C LYS A 173 -21.35 16.56 -32.95
N LEU A 174 -20.37 17.40 -32.66
CA LEU A 174 -19.10 17.55 -33.38
C LEU A 174 -17.90 17.19 -32.47
N LYS A 175 -18.13 16.29 -31.51
CA LYS A 175 -17.14 15.88 -30.50
C LYS A 175 -15.90 15.22 -31.13
N ASN A 176 -14.73 15.38 -30.52
CA ASN A 176 -13.49 14.70 -30.85
C ASN A 176 -13.10 14.90 -32.33
N ASN A 177 -13.17 16.14 -32.82
CA ASN A 177 -12.60 16.53 -34.11
C ASN A 177 -11.32 17.35 -33.86
N LYS A 178 -10.85 18.08 -34.86
CA LYS A 178 -9.68 18.96 -34.76
C LYS A 178 -10.07 20.42 -34.95
N LEU A 179 -11.31 20.78 -34.59
CA LEU A 179 -11.87 22.09 -34.90
C LEU A 179 -11.13 23.20 -34.17
N THR A 180 -10.61 24.17 -34.92
CA THR A 180 -10.01 25.40 -34.39
C THR A 180 -10.96 26.58 -34.46
N ASN A 181 -11.89 26.56 -35.42
CA ASN A 181 -12.94 27.56 -35.59
C ASN A 181 -14.22 26.91 -36.13
N VAL A 182 -15.39 27.44 -35.76
CA VAL A 182 -16.70 27.02 -36.25
C VAL A 182 -17.56 28.24 -36.50
N HIS A 183 -18.09 28.35 -37.72
CA HIS A 183 -19.16 29.28 -38.04
C HIS A 183 -20.48 28.50 -38.08
N PHE A 184 -21.52 29.04 -37.47
CA PHE A 184 -22.82 28.38 -37.44
C PHE A 184 -23.85 29.12 -38.27
N TRP A 185 -24.81 28.36 -38.80
CA TRP A 185 -26.05 28.90 -39.36
C TRP A 185 -27.14 28.89 -38.30
N LYS A 186 -28.18 29.70 -38.49
CA LYS A 186 -29.33 29.74 -37.57
C LYS A 186 -30.06 28.40 -37.55
N MET A 187 -30.10 27.74 -36.40
CA MET A 187 -30.79 26.46 -36.20
C MET A 187 -31.90 26.62 -35.15
N GLN A 188 -33.12 26.86 -35.63
CA GLN A 188 -34.24 27.32 -34.79
C GLN A 188 -34.69 26.33 -33.70
N ARG A 189 -34.48 25.03 -33.91
CA ARG A 189 -34.91 23.96 -32.98
C ARG A 189 -33.77 23.29 -32.24
N LEU A 190 -32.52 23.72 -32.42
CA LEU A 190 -31.37 23.08 -31.79
C LEU A 190 -31.44 23.25 -30.26
N LYS A 191 -31.53 22.12 -29.54
CA LYS A 191 -31.57 22.07 -28.08
C LYS A 191 -30.23 21.68 -27.48
N ARG A 192 -29.42 20.87 -28.18
CA ARG A 192 -28.17 20.31 -27.66
C ARG A 192 -27.03 20.42 -28.67
N LEU A 193 -25.98 21.12 -28.29
CA LEU A 193 -24.76 21.29 -29.06
C LEU A 193 -23.56 20.76 -28.26
N SER A 194 -22.75 19.90 -28.87
CA SER A 194 -21.51 19.40 -28.27
C SER A 194 -20.34 19.58 -29.24
N LEU A 195 -19.34 20.33 -28.77
CA LEU A 195 -18.07 20.61 -29.43
C LEU A 195 -16.89 20.07 -28.59
N ASP A 196 -17.15 19.05 -27.76
CA ASP A 196 -16.17 18.49 -26.83
C ASP A 196 -14.92 17.96 -27.55
N GLY A 197 -13.75 18.02 -26.92
CA GLY A 197 -12.53 17.40 -27.44
C GLY A 197 -12.09 17.96 -28.79
N ASN A 198 -12.23 19.27 -28.98
CA ASN A 198 -11.74 20.00 -30.15
C ASN A 198 -10.56 20.89 -29.74
N ARG A 199 -10.11 21.78 -30.64
CA ARG A 199 -8.96 22.68 -30.45
C ARG A 199 -9.39 24.14 -30.47
N LEU A 200 -10.61 24.43 -30.00
CA LEU A 200 -11.15 25.79 -30.00
C LEU A 200 -10.37 26.65 -29.00
N ALA A 201 -9.76 27.74 -29.47
CA ALA A 201 -9.04 28.68 -28.63
C ALA A 201 -9.96 29.73 -27.96
N LYS A 202 -11.17 29.91 -28.51
CA LYS A 202 -12.18 30.88 -28.06
C LYS A 202 -13.57 30.25 -28.13
N VAL A 203 -14.52 30.82 -27.40
CA VAL A 203 -15.94 30.47 -27.53
C VAL A 203 -16.44 30.91 -28.92
N PRO A 204 -17.12 30.05 -29.69
CA PRO A 204 -17.69 30.44 -30.99
C PRO A 204 -18.72 31.57 -30.88
N ASN A 205 -18.88 32.35 -31.95
CA ASN A 205 -19.94 33.35 -32.00
C ASN A 205 -21.31 32.68 -32.16
N PHE A 206 -22.24 32.99 -31.24
CA PHE A 206 -23.62 32.48 -31.25
C PHE A 206 -24.66 33.55 -31.63
N CYS A 207 -24.21 34.77 -31.94
CA CYS A 207 -25.03 35.90 -32.32
C CYS A 207 -25.09 36.07 -33.84
N SER A 208 -26.24 36.52 -34.34
CA SER A 208 -26.46 36.98 -35.71
C SER A 208 -27.12 38.34 -35.65
N PHE A 209 -26.34 39.41 -35.83
CA PHE A 209 -26.78 40.78 -35.49
C PHE A 209 -27.28 40.80 -34.03
N ASP A 210 -28.57 41.10 -33.81
CA ASP A 210 -29.19 41.16 -32.47
C ASP A 210 -29.96 39.89 -32.06
N ASP A 211 -29.96 38.83 -32.87
CA ASP A 211 -30.69 37.59 -32.58
C ASP A 211 -29.76 36.39 -32.36
N SER A 212 -30.27 35.39 -31.64
CA SER A 212 -29.57 34.14 -31.38
C SER A 212 -29.55 33.26 -32.63
N LEU A 213 -28.37 32.70 -32.95
CA LEU A 213 -28.26 31.59 -33.91
C LEU A 213 -28.96 30.32 -33.38
N PHE A 214 -29.08 30.18 -32.06
CA PHE A 214 -29.64 29.02 -31.38
C PHE A 214 -30.65 29.41 -30.28
N PRO A 215 -31.83 29.96 -30.67
CA PRO A 215 -32.78 30.55 -29.71
C PRO A 215 -33.40 29.54 -28.73
N ARG A 216 -33.24 28.24 -28.98
CA ARG A 216 -33.77 27.14 -28.15
C ARG A 216 -32.69 26.25 -27.54
N LEU A 217 -31.42 26.67 -27.57
CA LEU A 217 -30.33 25.84 -27.04
C LEU A 217 -30.46 25.71 -25.52
N GLU A 218 -30.60 24.48 -25.04
CA GLU A 218 -30.71 24.14 -23.62
C GLU A 218 -29.39 23.62 -23.05
N MET A 219 -28.57 22.96 -23.88
CA MET A 219 -27.30 22.37 -23.45
C MET A 219 -26.17 22.69 -24.43
N LEU A 220 -25.13 23.34 -23.92
CA LEU A 220 -23.89 23.61 -24.62
C LEU A 220 -22.74 22.89 -23.90
N SER A 221 -21.93 22.19 -24.68
CA SER A 221 -20.77 21.48 -24.17
C SER A 221 -19.53 21.82 -25.01
N LEU A 222 -18.54 22.42 -24.33
CA LEU A 222 -17.25 22.86 -24.88
C LEU A 222 -16.08 22.15 -24.17
N ARG A 223 -16.32 20.96 -23.63
CA ARG A 223 -15.35 20.27 -22.76
C ARG A 223 -14.06 19.96 -23.51
N ASP A 224 -12.94 19.94 -22.79
CA ASP A 224 -11.64 19.51 -23.30
C ASP A 224 -11.27 20.26 -24.60
N ASN A 225 -11.41 21.60 -24.58
CA ASN A 225 -10.95 22.52 -25.63
C ASN A 225 -9.85 23.44 -25.08
N ASN A 226 -9.14 24.14 -25.96
CA ASN A 226 -8.07 25.07 -25.62
C ASN A 226 -8.57 26.51 -25.33
N ILE A 227 -9.81 26.66 -24.82
CA ILE A 227 -10.39 27.98 -24.58
C ILE A 227 -9.65 28.64 -23.42
N GLY A 228 -8.94 29.73 -23.72
CA GLY A 228 -8.10 30.45 -22.76
C GLY A 228 -8.77 31.67 -22.11
N ASN A 229 -9.82 32.20 -22.73
CA ASN A 229 -10.55 33.36 -22.23
C ASN A 229 -12.06 33.18 -22.42
N ILE A 230 -12.83 33.60 -21.43
CA ILE A 230 -14.28 33.68 -21.46
C ILE A 230 -14.66 34.97 -20.75
N ASP A 231 -15.55 35.73 -21.36
CA ASP A 231 -16.07 37.01 -20.86
C ASP A 231 -17.60 36.98 -20.77
N ARG A 232 -18.18 38.12 -20.37
CA ARG A 232 -19.64 38.27 -20.21
C ARG A 232 -20.42 38.18 -21.53
N THR A 233 -19.77 38.45 -22.68
CA THR A 233 -20.41 38.45 -24.00
C THR A 233 -20.35 37.08 -24.67
N SER A 234 -19.43 36.21 -24.25
CA SER A 234 -19.19 34.86 -24.80
C SER A 234 -20.45 34.00 -24.95
N PHE A 235 -21.46 34.17 -24.09
CA PHE A 235 -22.71 33.39 -24.12
C PHE A 235 -23.98 34.25 -24.20
N ILE A 236 -23.86 35.54 -24.51
CA ILE A 236 -24.97 36.51 -24.40
C ILE A 236 -26.18 36.14 -25.27
N CYS A 237 -25.94 35.54 -26.45
CA CYS A 237 -26.99 35.12 -27.38
C CYS A 237 -27.51 33.70 -27.14
N LEU A 238 -27.46 33.17 -25.91
CA LEU A 238 -27.99 31.84 -25.57
C LEU A 238 -29.09 31.93 -24.48
N PRO A 239 -30.26 32.52 -24.80
CA PRO A 239 -31.26 32.93 -23.80
C PRO A 239 -31.99 31.77 -23.09
N LYS A 240 -31.90 30.54 -23.64
CA LYS A 240 -32.56 29.35 -23.08
C LYS A 240 -31.57 28.34 -22.49
N LEU A 241 -30.29 28.68 -22.38
CA LEU A 241 -29.27 27.74 -21.94
C LEU A 241 -29.49 27.35 -20.48
N VAL A 242 -29.59 26.04 -20.23
CA VAL A 242 -29.82 25.42 -18.91
C VAL A 242 -28.55 24.76 -18.39
N VAL A 243 -27.78 24.13 -19.28
CA VAL A 243 -26.57 23.36 -18.92
C VAL A 243 -25.39 23.83 -19.75
N LEU A 244 -24.35 24.32 -19.05
CA LEU A 244 -23.07 24.71 -19.64
C LEU A 244 -21.94 23.81 -19.13
N GLN A 245 -21.24 23.16 -20.05
CA GLN A 245 -20.09 22.30 -19.74
C GLN A 245 -18.80 22.91 -20.27
N LEU A 246 -17.93 23.33 -19.35
CA LEU A 246 -16.62 23.95 -19.57
C LEU A 246 -15.49 23.13 -18.94
N LYS A 247 -15.71 21.84 -18.72
CA LYS A 247 -14.69 20.94 -18.16
C LYS A 247 -13.42 20.97 -19.00
N GLY A 248 -12.25 21.04 -18.36
CA GLY A 248 -10.96 20.86 -19.03
C GLY A 248 -10.60 21.95 -20.04
N ILE A 249 -11.19 23.16 -19.92
CA ILE A 249 -10.71 24.34 -20.66
C ILE A 249 -9.47 24.94 -19.99
N SER A 250 -8.84 25.91 -20.65
CA SER A 250 -7.56 26.49 -20.26
C SER A 250 -7.65 27.95 -19.77
N ILE A 251 -8.79 28.34 -19.18
CA ILE A 251 -8.95 29.70 -18.64
C ILE A 251 -8.02 29.93 -17.44
N VAL A 252 -7.46 31.13 -17.36
CA VAL A 252 -6.60 31.54 -16.23
C VAL A 252 -7.42 32.19 -15.12
N GLU A 253 -8.56 32.77 -15.49
CA GLU A 253 -9.39 33.58 -14.61
C GLU A 253 -10.88 33.39 -14.90
N LEU A 254 -11.69 33.36 -13.83
CA LEU A 254 -13.14 33.56 -13.90
C LEU A 254 -13.48 35.02 -13.60
N GLN A 255 -13.89 35.74 -14.63
CA GLN A 255 -14.25 37.16 -14.56
C GLN A 255 -15.57 37.40 -13.80
N ASN A 256 -15.71 38.62 -13.29
CA ASN A 256 -16.91 39.07 -12.62
C ASN A 256 -18.17 38.93 -13.51
N ASN A 257 -19.27 38.42 -12.95
CA ASN A 257 -20.58 38.28 -13.63
C ASN A 257 -20.56 37.49 -14.96
N ILE A 258 -19.61 36.58 -15.16
CA ILE A 258 -19.43 35.84 -16.43
C ILE A 258 -20.67 35.03 -16.86
N PHE A 259 -21.51 34.61 -15.92
CA PHE A 259 -22.74 33.84 -16.19
C PHE A 259 -24.03 34.68 -16.08
N SER A 260 -23.93 35.98 -15.83
CA SER A 260 -25.08 36.84 -15.51
C SER A 260 -26.06 37.06 -16.67
N SER A 261 -25.60 36.91 -17.91
CA SER A 261 -26.43 36.99 -19.12
C SER A 261 -27.32 35.76 -19.30
N LEU A 262 -26.95 34.62 -18.72
CA LEU A 262 -27.62 33.34 -18.88
C LEU A 262 -28.75 33.15 -17.86
N LYS A 263 -29.90 33.80 -18.11
CA LYS A 263 -31.05 33.87 -17.17
C LYS A 263 -31.74 32.53 -16.86
N LYS A 264 -31.44 31.47 -17.60
CA LYS A 264 -32.00 30.12 -17.40
C LYS A 264 -30.95 29.07 -17.00
N LEU A 265 -29.70 29.48 -16.75
CA LEU A 265 -28.61 28.56 -16.50
C LEU A 265 -28.76 27.91 -15.13
N GLU A 266 -29.06 26.60 -15.11
CA GLU A 266 -29.20 25.85 -13.87
C GLU A 266 -27.92 25.13 -13.46
N LYS A 267 -27.09 24.71 -14.42
CA LYS A 267 -25.90 23.89 -14.17
C LYS A 267 -24.68 24.39 -14.93
N VAL A 268 -23.62 24.70 -14.18
CA VAL A 268 -22.29 24.98 -14.72
C VAL A 268 -21.29 23.92 -14.27
N ASN A 269 -20.51 23.40 -15.21
CA ASN A 269 -19.42 22.45 -14.93
C ASN A 269 -18.08 23.02 -15.37
N LEU A 270 -17.22 23.27 -14.39
CA LEU A 270 -15.88 23.83 -14.47
C LEU A 270 -14.81 22.80 -14.02
N GLU A 271 -15.15 21.51 -14.00
CA GLU A 271 -14.22 20.44 -13.60
C GLU A 271 -12.89 20.50 -14.39
N LYS A 272 -11.76 20.17 -13.76
CA LYS A 272 -10.44 20.00 -14.43
C LYS A 272 -9.89 21.24 -15.14
N ILE A 273 -10.27 22.45 -14.73
CA ILE A 273 -9.63 23.69 -15.20
C ILE A 273 -8.34 23.93 -14.39
N ASN A 274 -7.29 23.17 -14.72
CA ASN A 274 -6.01 23.17 -13.99
C ASN A 274 -5.21 24.48 -14.12
N THR A 275 -5.57 25.34 -15.07
CA THR A 275 -4.92 26.63 -15.34
C THR A 275 -5.51 27.78 -14.53
N LEU A 276 -6.62 27.56 -13.82
CA LEU A 276 -7.33 28.61 -13.11
C LEU A 276 -6.50 29.12 -11.92
N LYS A 277 -6.17 30.41 -11.94
CA LYS A 277 -5.37 31.09 -10.91
C LYS A 277 -6.15 32.12 -10.11
N ARG A 278 -7.16 32.78 -10.70
CA ARG A 278 -7.94 33.86 -10.06
C ARG A 278 -9.44 33.69 -10.30
N ILE A 279 -10.24 34.04 -9.30
CA ILE A 279 -11.71 34.14 -9.40
C ILE A 279 -12.07 35.53 -8.88
N GLU A 280 -12.66 36.37 -9.73
CA GLU A 280 -13.03 37.73 -9.37
C GLU A 280 -14.30 37.78 -8.50
N ASP A 281 -14.53 38.95 -7.91
CA ASP A 281 -15.76 39.23 -7.17
C ASP A 281 -17.00 38.96 -8.04
N PHE A 282 -17.97 38.27 -7.45
CA PHE A 282 -19.26 37.98 -8.09
C PHE A 282 -19.13 37.18 -9.40
N ALA A 283 -18.05 36.41 -9.60
CA ALA A 283 -17.86 35.60 -10.80
C ALA A 283 -19.07 34.67 -11.08
N PHE A 284 -19.66 34.08 -10.03
CA PHE A 284 -20.80 33.18 -10.16
C PHE A 284 -22.17 33.87 -10.13
N ASN A 285 -22.25 35.20 -10.13
CA ASN A 285 -23.51 35.94 -10.02
C ASN A 285 -24.55 35.48 -11.05
N SER A 286 -25.56 34.76 -10.55
CA SER A 286 -26.71 34.30 -11.31
C SER A 286 -27.77 33.79 -10.35
N THR A 287 -28.97 34.34 -10.46
CA THR A 287 -30.13 33.87 -9.70
C THR A 287 -30.64 32.51 -10.20
N SER A 288 -30.26 32.08 -11.39
CA SER A 288 -30.77 30.82 -11.99
C SER A 288 -29.93 29.58 -11.67
N ILE A 289 -28.67 29.75 -11.28
CA ILE A 289 -27.76 28.62 -11.06
C ILE A 289 -28.18 27.83 -9.83
N LYS A 290 -28.34 26.51 -10.01
CA LYS A 290 -28.67 25.54 -8.97
C LYS A 290 -27.46 24.65 -8.64
N LYS A 291 -26.64 24.33 -9.64
CA LYS A 291 -25.53 23.36 -9.51
C LYS A 291 -24.21 23.94 -10.04
N ILE A 292 -23.23 24.08 -9.15
CA ILE A 292 -21.85 24.46 -9.48
C ILE A 292 -20.95 23.24 -9.26
N VAL A 293 -20.30 22.79 -10.35
CA VAL A 293 -19.39 21.64 -10.34
C VAL A 293 -17.99 22.13 -10.68
N MET A 294 -17.08 22.19 -9.70
CA MET A 294 -15.70 22.65 -9.91
C MET A 294 -14.66 21.73 -9.22
N PRO A 295 -14.73 20.39 -9.35
CA PRO A 295 -13.71 19.54 -8.77
C PRO A 295 -12.43 19.50 -9.62
N ASN A 296 -11.32 19.19 -8.96
CA ASN A 296 -10.04 18.91 -9.61
C ASN A 296 -9.52 20.06 -10.48
N CYS A 297 -9.74 21.31 -10.07
CA CYS A 297 -9.18 22.49 -10.74
C CYS A 297 -7.79 22.87 -10.22
N LYS A 298 -7.29 22.17 -9.18
CA LYS A 298 -6.08 22.54 -8.44
C LYS A 298 -6.13 23.98 -7.90
N PHE A 299 -7.33 24.54 -7.75
CA PHE A 299 -7.49 25.91 -7.29
C PHE A 299 -7.14 26.02 -5.80
N ARG A 300 -6.46 27.11 -5.44
CA ARG A 300 -5.96 27.39 -4.08
C ARG A 300 -6.94 28.32 -3.35
N PHE A 301 -8.03 27.75 -2.82
CA PHE A 301 -8.98 28.47 -1.96
C PHE A 301 -8.38 28.82 -0.59
N ASP A 302 -7.20 28.31 -0.26
CA ASP A 302 -6.41 28.73 0.90
C ASP A 302 -5.65 30.05 0.69
N LEU A 303 -5.65 30.62 -0.52
CA LEU A 303 -4.98 31.87 -0.86
C LEU A 303 -5.99 32.98 -1.18
N ILE A 304 -6.37 33.79 -0.19
CA ILE A 304 -7.34 34.89 -0.32
C ILE A 304 -6.94 36.01 -1.30
N LYS A 305 -5.68 36.04 -1.77
CA LYS A 305 -5.27 36.94 -2.86
C LYS A 305 -5.82 36.50 -4.23
N ARG A 306 -6.28 35.25 -4.35
CA ARG A 306 -6.78 34.66 -5.60
C ARG A 306 -8.29 34.75 -5.77
N PHE A 307 -9.02 35.04 -4.69
CA PHE A 307 -10.47 35.17 -4.68
C PHE A 307 -10.90 35.83 -3.36
N ASN A 308 -12.08 36.43 -3.36
CA ASN A 308 -12.69 36.96 -2.15
C ASN A 308 -13.78 36.01 -1.64
N PRO A 309 -13.62 35.43 -0.43
CA PRO A 309 -14.60 34.50 0.14
C PRO A 309 -15.99 35.11 0.28
N ALA A 310 -16.12 36.38 0.67
CA ALA A 310 -17.42 36.98 0.96
C ALA A 310 -18.26 37.30 -0.29
N THR A 311 -17.64 37.33 -1.48
CA THR A 311 -18.28 37.81 -2.72
C THR A 311 -18.47 36.73 -3.77
N ILE A 312 -17.63 35.67 -3.77
CA ILE A 312 -17.61 34.64 -4.83
C ILE A 312 -18.98 34.01 -5.09
N PHE A 313 -19.77 33.79 -4.03
CA PHE A 313 -21.12 33.20 -4.10
C PHE A 313 -22.25 34.15 -3.64
N LYS A 314 -21.97 35.44 -3.42
CA LYS A 314 -22.93 36.39 -2.80
C LYS A 314 -24.29 36.47 -3.50
N PHE A 315 -24.31 36.33 -4.82
CA PHE A 315 -25.51 36.44 -5.65
C PHE A 315 -25.88 35.09 -6.30
N CYS A 316 -25.87 34.03 -5.51
CA CYS A 316 -26.17 32.65 -5.93
C CYS A 316 -27.29 32.00 -5.07
N PRO A 317 -28.47 32.64 -4.90
CA PRO A 317 -29.44 32.25 -3.86
C PRO A 317 -30.06 30.86 -4.07
N ASN A 318 -30.06 30.33 -5.30
CA ASN A 318 -30.71 29.07 -5.65
C ASN A 318 -29.75 27.87 -5.75
N VAL A 319 -28.46 28.06 -5.42
CA VAL A 319 -27.49 26.96 -5.46
C VAL A 319 -27.81 25.95 -4.37
N ASN A 320 -28.17 24.73 -4.78
CA ASN A 320 -28.43 23.61 -3.89
C ASN A 320 -27.35 22.52 -3.97
N TYR A 321 -26.48 22.55 -4.98
CA TYR A 321 -25.40 21.60 -5.16
C TYR A 321 -24.09 22.33 -5.46
N LEU A 322 -23.09 22.12 -4.61
CA LEU A 322 -21.75 22.65 -4.79
C LEU A 322 -20.71 21.53 -4.66
N ASN A 323 -19.87 21.37 -5.68
CA ASN A 323 -18.75 20.43 -5.65
C ASN A 323 -17.42 21.16 -5.83
N LEU A 324 -16.60 21.14 -4.77
CA LEU A 324 -15.26 21.72 -4.72
C LEU A 324 -14.16 20.67 -4.46
N GLY A 325 -14.48 19.37 -4.56
CA GLY A 325 -13.53 18.29 -4.26
C GLY A 325 -12.25 18.34 -5.08
N LEU A 326 -11.17 17.74 -4.59
CA LEU A 326 -9.86 17.76 -5.26
C LEU A 326 -9.32 19.18 -5.57
N ASN A 327 -9.67 20.17 -4.75
CA ASN A 327 -9.01 21.49 -4.70
C ASN A 327 -8.33 21.68 -3.35
N TYR A 328 -7.54 22.75 -3.22
CA TYR A 328 -6.91 23.11 -1.96
C TYR A 328 -7.83 24.11 -1.24
N LEU A 329 -8.54 23.63 -0.23
CA LEU A 329 -9.44 24.41 0.59
C LEU A 329 -8.69 25.15 1.72
N PRO A 330 -9.25 26.27 2.23
CA PRO A 330 -8.65 26.97 3.34
C PRO A 330 -8.62 26.08 4.58
N LYS A 331 -7.46 26.00 5.24
CA LYS A 331 -7.32 25.32 6.55
C LYS A 331 -8.06 26.07 7.66
N ILE A 332 -8.25 27.38 7.50
CA ILE A 332 -8.89 28.25 8.47
C ILE A 332 -10.42 28.14 8.30
N PRO A 333 -11.16 27.63 9.31
CA PRO A 333 -12.60 27.38 9.20
C PRO A 333 -13.43 28.62 8.83
N ASN A 334 -13.05 29.80 9.30
CA ASN A 334 -13.77 31.06 9.04
C ASN A 334 -13.78 31.49 7.56
N ILE A 335 -12.74 31.13 6.80
CA ILE A 335 -12.67 31.43 5.36
C ILE A 335 -13.68 30.57 4.59
N LEU A 336 -13.72 29.27 4.91
CA LEU A 336 -14.70 28.37 4.31
C LEU A 336 -16.14 28.76 4.70
N HIS A 337 -16.33 29.18 5.96
CA HIS A 337 -17.60 29.69 6.45
C HIS A 337 -18.05 30.94 5.68
N SER A 338 -17.23 31.99 5.61
CA SER A 338 -17.55 33.21 4.84
C SER A 338 -17.83 32.94 3.36
N MET A 339 -17.17 31.96 2.76
CA MET A 339 -17.43 31.54 1.38
C MET A 339 -18.82 30.93 1.20
N LEU A 340 -19.25 30.08 2.13
CA LEU A 340 -20.46 29.29 1.97
C LEU A 340 -21.70 29.99 2.50
N ILE A 341 -21.58 30.93 3.47
CA ILE A 341 -22.72 31.65 4.08
C ILE A 341 -23.77 32.11 3.06
N PRO A 342 -23.42 32.69 1.89
CA PRO A 342 -24.42 33.16 0.93
C PRO A 342 -25.31 32.07 0.30
N LEU A 343 -25.02 30.79 0.51
CA LEU A 343 -25.67 29.66 -0.14
C LEU A 343 -26.77 29.03 0.76
N ASP A 344 -27.78 29.80 1.12
CA ASP A 344 -28.84 29.39 2.07
C ASP A 344 -29.60 28.11 1.66
N ASN A 345 -29.68 27.84 0.36
CA ASN A 345 -30.39 26.67 -0.20
C ASN A 345 -29.51 25.43 -0.41
N LEU A 346 -28.26 25.43 0.08
CA LEU A 346 -27.32 24.35 -0.14
C LEU A 346 -27.82 23.03 0.50
N GLU A 347 -27.99 22.00 -0.33
CA GLU A 347 -28.45 20.65 0.04
C GLU A 347 -27.32 19.63 -0.06
N THR A 348 -26.44 19.78 -1.06
CA THR A 348 -25.32 18.87 -1.29
C THR A 348 -24.01 19.65 -1.42
N LEU A 349 -23.06 19.35 -0.54
CA LEU A 349 -21.71 19.92 -0.54
C LEU A 349 -20.68 18.79 -0.66
N MET A 350 -19.90 18.79 -1.74
CA MET A 350 -18.85 17.79 -1.98
C MET A 350 -17.46 18.40 -1.77
N LEU A 351 -16.75 17.92 -0.75
CA LEU A 351 -15.39 18.38 -0.36
C LEU A 351 -14.37 17.22 -0.30
N PHE A 352 -14.61 16.14 -1.04
CA PHE A 352 -13.76 14.93 -1.00
C PHE A 352 -12.32 15.21 -1.43
N SER A 353 -11.38 14.48 -0.81
CA SER A 353 -9.95 14.53 -1.14
C SER A 353 -9.40 15.96 -1.14
N THR A 354 -9.75 16.73 -0.10
CA THR A 354 -9.25 18.09 0.15
C THR A 354 -8.26 18.06 1.32
N ASN A 355 -7.55 19.15 1.53
CA ASN A 355 -6.61 19.37 2.64
C ASN A 355 -7.30 19.84 3.94
N LEU A 356 -8.63 19.67 4.06
CA LEU A 356 -9.38 20.02 5.25
C LEU A 356 -9.09 19.01 6.37
N VAL A 357 -8.75 19.54 7.55
CA VAL A 357 -8.57 18.74 8.77
C VAL A 357 -9.88 18.60 9.53
N ASP A 358 -10.69 19.66 9.55
CA ASP A 358 -12.00 19.68 10.21
C ASP A 358 -12.97 20.63 9.49
N LEU A 359 -14.26 20.40 9.64
CA LEU A 359 -15.33 21.28 9.17
C LEU A 359 -15.68 22.30 10.29
N PRO A 360 -15.94 23.58 9.96
CA PRO A 360 -16.33 24.55 10.99
C PRO A 360 -17.59 24.08 11.70
N SER A 361 -17.56 23.99 13.02
CA SER A 361 -18.70 23.57 13.87
C SER A 361 -19.97 24.41 13.63
N ASN A 362 -19.80 25.71 13.33
CA ASN A 362 -20.89 26.63 13.02
C ASN A 362 -21.40 26.54 11.57
N LEU A 363 -20.71 25.82 10.67
CA LEU A 363 -21.13 25.68 9.27
C LEU A 363 -22.43 24.88 9.19
N LEU A 364 -22.54 23.77 9.92
CA LEU A 364 -23.72 22.90 9.91
C LEU A 364 -24.95 23.54 10.56
N ASN A 365 -24.75 24.51 11.44
CA ASN A 365 -25.84 25.23 12.09
C ASN A 365 -26.56 26.19 11.12
N ASN A 366 -25.83 26.73 10.13
CA ASN A 366 -26.38 27.67 9.16
C ASN A 366 -27.11 26.97 7.99
N PHE A 367 -26.69 25.76 7.60
CA PHE A 367 -27.31 25.03 6.48
C PHE A 367 -28.29 23.97 6.97
N ARG A 368 -29.52 24.38 7.32
CA ARG A 368 -30.58 23.46 7.80
C ARG A 368 -30.81 22.28 6.85
N LYS A 369 -30.86 22.53 5.54
CA LYS A 369 -31.05 21.51 4.50
C LYS A 369 -29.86 20.56 4.37
N LEU A 370 -28.63 21.08 4.31
CA LEU A 370 -27.40 20.28 4.30
C LEU A 370 -27.29 19.40 5.54
N ARG A 371 -27.67 19.91 6.72
CA ARG A 371 -27.70 19.16 7.97
C ARG A 371 -28.67 17.97 7.89
N GLN A 372 -29.83 18.13 7.24
CA GLN A 372 -30.76 17.02 7.01
C GLN A 372 -30.16 15.95 6.09
N TYR A 373 -29.49 16.36 5.00
CA TYR A 373 -28.84 15.45 4.06
C TYR A 373 -27.63 14.72 4.67
N LEU A 374 -26.82 15.41 5.47
CA LEU A 374 -25.70 14.81 6.21
C LEU A 374 -26.18 13.92 7.37
N LYS A 375 -27.32 14.23 8.02
CA LYS A 375 -27.93 13.33 9.01
C LYS A 375 -28.46 12.04 8.37
N SER A 376 -28.92 12.09 7.12
CA SER A 376 -29.31 10.90 6.35
C SER A 376 -28.11 10.16 5.72
N TYR A 377 -26.95 10.82 5.66
CA TYR A 377 -25.71 10.19 5.22
C TYR A 377 -25.17 9.36 6.38
N ASN A 378 -25.20 8.03 6.23
CA ASN A 378 -24.71 7.11 7.24
C ASN A 378 -23.22 6.81 6.93
N PRO A 379 -22.24 7.43 7.62
CA PRO A 379 -20.82 7.29 7.32
C PRO A 379 -20.25 5.90 7.67
N THR A 380 -21.09 5.00 8.17
CA THR A 380 -20.70 3.69 8.71
C THR A 380 -20.32 2.66 7.65
N ASP A 381 -20.65 2.84 6.37
CA ASP A 381 -20.30 1.85 5.33
C ASP A 381 -18.94 2.08 4.66
N ASP A 382 -18.41 3.31 4.61
CA ASP A 382 -17.17 3.59 3.86
C ASP A 382 -16.12 4.46 4.58
N ILE A 383 -16.50 5.30 5.55
CA ILE A 383 -15.57 6.27 6.17
C ILE A 383 -15.05 5.80 7.52
N CYS A 384 -15.73 4.85 8.17
CA CYS A 384 -15.28 4.19 9.40
C CYS A 384 -14.44 2.91 9.13
N LYS A 385 -13.57 2.90 8.12
CA LYS A 385 -12.32 2.13 8.19
C LYS A 385 -11.22 3.10 8.61
N PRO A 386 -10.96 3.30 9.92
CA PRO A 386 -9.82 4.10 10.32
C PRO A 386 -8.55 3.35 9.95
N TRP A 387 -7.42 4.06 9.89
CA TRP A 387 -6.16 3.87 10.64
C TRP A 387 -5.86 2.58 11.43
N ASN A 388 -6.75 1.58 11.44
CA ASN A 388 -6.63 0.29 12.06
C ASN A 388 -5.39 -0.44 11.60
N THR A 389 -5.02 -0.51 10.32
CA THR A 389 -3.83 -1.32 9.98
C THR A 389 -2.56 -0.79 10.62
N LEU A 390 -2.30 0.52 10.62
CA LEU A 390 -1.08 1.05 11.23
C LEU A 390 -1.12 1.00 12.77
N TYR A 391 -2.27 1.34 13.38
CA TYR A 391 -2.43 1.27 14.84
C TYR A 391 -2.47 -0.17 15.35
N THR A 392 -3.15 -1.09 14.66
CA THR A 392 -3.13 -2.52 14.99
C THR A 392 -1.73 -3.09 14.83
N MET A 393 -0.99 -2.68 13.79
CA MET A 393 0.41 -3.10 13.64
C MET A 393 1.30 -2.53 14.75
N ALA A 394 1.09 -1.28 15.16
CA ALA A 394 1.82 -0.66 16.26
C ALA A 394 1.50 -1.31 17.62
N ILE A 395 0.23 -1.66 17.86
CA ILE A 395 -0.20 -2.38 19.07
C ILE A 395 0.35 -3.82 19.07
N VAL A 396 0.35 -4.50 17.93
CA VAL A 396 0.94 -5.84 17.81
C VAL A 396 2.44 -5.78 18.03
N LEU A 397 3.14 -4.79 17.47
CA LEU A 397 4.58 -4.58 17.68
C LEU A 397 4.91 -4.22 19.13
N SER A 398 4.10 -3.38 19.78
CA SER A 398 4.31 -3.01 21.18
C SER A 398 4.02 -4.19 22.12
N LEU A 399 2.97 -4.96 21.87
CA LEU A 399 2.67 -6.18 22.62
C LEU A 399 3.75 -7.24 22.43
N PHE A 400 4.29 -7.39 21.21
CA PHE A 400 5.42 -8.28 20.94
C PHE A 400 6.69 -7.80 21.66
N GLY A 401 6.95 -6.48 21.66
CA GLY A 401 8.04 -5.88 22.42
C GLY A 401 7.92 -6.13 23.93
N VAL A 402 6.74 -5.93 24.51
CA VAL A 402 6.48 -6.20 25.93
C VAL A 402 6.61 -7.70 26.24
N ALA A 403 6.07 -8.57 25.38
CA ALA A 403 6.17 -10.02 25.54
C ALA A 403 7.63 -10.50 25.48
N THR A 404 8.43 -10.01 24.52
CA THR A 404 9.86 -10.34 24.43
C THR A 404 10.64 -9.83 25.64
N LEU A 405 10.36 -8.62 26.13
CA LEU A 405 10.99 -8.10 27.34
C LEU A 405 10.61 -8.93 28.58
N ALA A 406 9.33 -9.31 28.70
CA ALA A 406 8.86 -10.18 29.77
C ALA A 406 9.49 -11.58 29.70
N ILE A 407 9.67 -12.15 28.51
CA ILE A 407 10.39 -13.42 28.32
C ILE A 407 11.86 -13.26 28.73
N ILE A 408 12.54 -12.18 28.34
CA ILE A 408 13.94 -11.93 28.73
C ILE A 408 14.06 -11.77 30.25
N ILE A 409 13.16 -11.00 30.88
CA ILE A 409 13.11 -10.84 32.34
C ILE A 409 12.78 -12.18 33.01
N CYS A 410 11.86 -12.96 32.46
CA CYS A 410 11.53 -14.29 32.97
C CYS A 410 12.72 -15.24 32.86
N ILE A 411 13.44 -15.25 31.73
CA ILE A 411 14.69 -16.02 31.56
C ILE A 411 15.75 -15.53 32.55
N TRP A 412 15.87 -14.23 32.80
CA TRP A 412 16.83 -13.67 33.75
C TRP A 412 16.48 -13.97 35.21
N ILE A 413 15.21 -13.88 35.62
CA ILE A 413 14.76 -14.26 36.96
C ILE A 413 14.87 -15.78 37.13
N CYS A 414 14.41 -16.54 36.15
CA CYS A 414 14.48 -17.98 36.14
C CYS A 414 15.89 -18.49 35.84
N GLN A 415 16.90 -17.68 35.51
CA GLN A 415 18.22 -18.20 35.15
C GLN A 415 18.85 -19.01 36.29
N ASN A 416 18.62 -18.61 37.55
CA ASN A 416 19.09 -19.35 38.72
C ASN A 416 18.26 -20.62 38.94
N ASN A 417 16.94 -20.57 38.70
CA ASN A 417 16.08 -21.75 38.79
C ASN A 417 16.28 -22.72 37.62
N ILE A 418 16.51 -22.26 36.39
CA ILE A 418 16.83 -23.08 35.21
C ILE A 418 18.24 -23.65 35.39
N LYS A 419 19.21 -22.89 35.91
CA LYS A 419 20.50 -23.46 36.31
C LYS A 419 20.32 -24.51 37.39
N ASN A 420 19.48 -24.29 38.41
CA ASN A 420 19.20 -25.27 39.46
C ASN A 420 18.41 -26.47 38.96
N THR A 421 17.47 -26.31 38.02
CA THR A 421 16.65 -27.39 37.45
C THR A 421 17.40 -28.16 36.39
N VAL A 422 18.23 -27.52 35.56
CA VAL A 422 19.18 -28.20 34.66
C VAL A 422 20.28 -28.85 35.47
N TYR A 423 20.73 -28.27 36.58
CA TYR A 423 21.62 -28.93 37.54
C TYR A 423 20.93 -30.14 38.16
N LEU A 424 19.68 -30.02 38.64
CA LEU A 424 18.90 -31.12 39.20
C LEU A 424 18.54 -32.17 38.14
N LEU A 425 18.25 -31.80 36.89
CA LEU A 425 17.98 -32.71 35.78
C LEU A 425 19.26 -33.38 35.29
N ARG A 426 20.40 -32.68 35.28
CA ARG A 426 21.73 -33.25 35.02
C ARG A 426 22.14 -34.16 36.17
N VAL A 427 21.80 -33.83 37.41
CA VAL A 427 21.95 -34.68 38.59
C VAL A 427 21.06 -35.91 38.43
N VAL A 428 19.76 -35.79 38.14
CA VAL A 428 18.81 -36.93 37.98
C VAL A 428 19.15 -37.78 36.74
N TYR A 429 19.57 -37.17 35.64
CA TYR A 429 20.01 -37.86 34.42
C TYR A 429 21.34 -38.59 34.66
N ASN A 430 22.32 -37.94 35.30
CA ASN A 430 23.57 -38.60 35.72
C ASN A 430 23.35 -39.63 36.86
N HIS A 431 22.29 -39.47 37.67
CA HIS A 431 21.85 -40.41 38.71
C HIS A 431 21.17 -41.66 38.11
N LYS A 432 20.55 -41.54 36.93
CA LYS A 432 20.05 -42.68 36.13
C LYS A 432 21.11 -43.32 35.24
N GLN A 433 22.24 -42.66 35.00
CA GLN A 433 23.37 -43.14 34.20
C GLN A 433 24.62 -43.49 35.05
N GLY A 434 24.51 -43.56 36.39
CA GLY A 434 25.54 -44.12 37.26
C GLY A 434 26.88 -43.37 37.32
N HIS A 435 26.96 -42.14 36.82
CA HIS A 435 28.18 -41.34 36.79
C HIS A 435 28.02 -40.05 37.60
N VAL A 436 28.05 -40.17 38.92
CA VAL A 436 28.29 -39.04 39.84
C VAL A 436 29.27 -39.50 40.92
N THR A 437 30.50 -38.99 40.87
CA THR A 437 31.43 -39.04 42.00
C THR A 437 30.91 -38.07 43.07
N PHE A 438 30.51 -38.61 44.23
CA PHE A 438 30.18 -37.81 45.41
C PHE A 438 31.35 -36.88 45.74
N ASP A 439 31.08 -35.57 45.87
CA ASP A 439 32.03 -34.62 46.43
C ASP A 439 32.09 -34.90 47.96
N GLY A 440 32.87 -35.91 48.36
CA GLY A 440 32.97 -36.40 49.75
C GLY A 440 33.59 -35.40 50.75
N ARG A 441 33.59 -34.10 50.44
CA ARG A 441 34.35 -33.03 51.11
C ARG A 441 33.78 -32.71 52.45
N LEU A 442 32.47 -32.85 52.54
CA LEU A 442 31.68 -32.70 53.74
C LEU A 442 31.91 -33.83 54.76
N ASN A 443 32.53 -34.95 54.36
CA ASN A 443 32.83 -36.07 55.28
C ASN A 443 34.17 -35.92 56.01
N TYR A 444 35.00 -34.94 55.65
CA TYR A 444 36.29 -34.71 56.27
C TYR A 444 36.25 -33.47 57.17
N GLU A 445 36.86 -33.59 58.35
CA GLU A 445 36.87 -32.52 59.34
C GLU A 445 37.86 -31.40 58.98
N TYR A 446 38.87 -31.72 58.14
CA TYR A 446 39.90 -30.81 57.66
C TYR A 446 40.09 -30.94 56.15
N HIS A 447 40.41 -29.82 55.50
CA HIS A 447 40.71 -29.81 54.06
C HIS A 447 42.04 -30.49 53.76
N ALA A 448 43.05 -30.32 54.62
CA ALA A 448 44.27 -31.08 54.54
C ALA A 448 45.02 -31.22 55.88
N PHE A 449 45.77 -32.32 56.02
CA PHE A 449 46.78 -32.51 57.05
C PHE A 449 48.13 -32.02 56.54
N VAL A 450 48.84 -31.19 57.29
CA VAL A 450 50.13 -30.62 56.87
C VAL A 450 51.27 -31.33 57.60
N VAL A 451 52.14 -31.96 56.81
CA VAL A 451 53.32 -32.70 57.24
C VAL A 451 54.55 -31.85 56.94
N TYR A 452 55.35 -31.57 57.96
CA TYR A 452 56.53 -30.71 57.85
C TYR A 452 57.55 -31.04 58.95
N CYS A 453 58.82 -30.66 58.75
CA CYS A 453 59.85 -30.81 59.75
C CYS A 453 59.78 -29.68 60.78
N ASP A 454 59.99 -29.97 62.06
CA ASP A 454 59.97 -28.96 63.12
C ASP A 454 60.94 -27.78 62.90
N ALA A 455 62.04 -28.00 62.19
CA ALA A 455 62.96 -26.93 61.81
C ALA A 455 62.36 -25.92 60.80
N ASP A 456 61.31 -26.30 60.07
CA ASP A 456 60.61 -25.44 59.11
C ASP A 456 59.31 -24.84 59.69
N ARG A 457 59.08 -25.02 61.00
CA ARG A 457 57.86 -24.61 61.72
C ARG A 457 57.55 -23.12 61.56
N GLU A 458 58.57 -22.27 61.60
CA GLU A 458 58.40 -20.82 61.53
C GLU A 458 57.68 -20.40 60.25
N TRP A 459 58.07 -20.96 59.09
CA TRP A 459 57.41 -20.67 57.83
C TRP A 459 55.99 -21.24 57.77
N VAL A 460 55.78 -22.46 58.28
CA VAL A 460 54.45 -23.07 58.26
C VAL A 460 53.45 -22.28 59.12
N HIS A 461 53.84 -21.90 60.33
CA HIS A 461 52.95 -21.18 61.27
C HIS A 461 52.76 -19.71 60.93
N ASN A 462 53.82 -19.01 60.52
CA ASN A 462 53.75 -17.57 60.32
C ASN A 462 53.38 -17.18 58.89
N THR A 463 53.53 -18.09 57.93
CA THR A 463 53.30 -17.79 56.51
C THR A 463 52.23 -18.70 55.89
N PHE A 464 52.39 -20.02 55.97
CA PHE A 464 51.49 -20.93 55.26
C PHE A 464 50.10 -21.03 55.87
N LEU A 465 49.99 -21.24 57.18
CA LEU A 465 48.69 -21.40 57.86
C LEU A 465 47.85 -20.11 57.79
N PRO A 466 48.35 -18.91 58.12
CA PRO A 466 47.53 -17.70 58.09
C PRO A 466 47.02 -17.42 56.67
N LYS A 467 47.86 -17.65 55.65
CA LYS A 467 47.48 -17.43 54.26
C LYS A 467 46.41 -18.40 53.78
N MET A 468 46.42 -19.65 54.26
CA MET A 468 45.42 -20.65 53.86
C MET A 468 44.13 -20.56 54.69
N GLU A 469 44.23 -20.35 56.01
CA GLU A 469 43.09 -20.39 56.92
C GLU A 469 42.32 -19.05 56.93
N SER A 470 43.03 -17.92 57.03
CA SER A 470 42.39 -16.61 57.17
C SER A 470 41.94 -16.02 55.83
N ASP A 471 42.81 -16.08 54.81
CA ASP A 471 42.52 -15.42 53.53
C ASP A 471 41.63 -16.30 52.63
N GLU A 472 41.81 -17.63 52.67
CA GLU A 472 41.20 -18.58 51.73
C GLU A 472 40.19 -19.53 52.38
N GLY A 473 40.02 -19.48 53.71
CA GLY A 473 39.05 -20.31 54.46
C GLY A 473 39.37 -21.81 54.49
N ILE A 474 40.59 -22.21 54.15
CA ILE A 474 41.00 -23.62 54.09
C ILE A 474 41.44 -24.09 55.47
N LYS A 475 40.55 -24.80 56.18
CA LYS A 475 40.84 -25.46 57.46
C LYS A 475 41.94 -26.54 57.36
N LEU A 476 43.09 -26.32 58.01
CA LEU A 476 44.25 -27.23 57.99
C LEU A 476 44.46 -27.92 59.36
N CYS A 477 45.03 -29.11 59.35
CA CYS A 477 45.37 -29.87 60.55
C CYS A 477 46.90 -30.01 60.69
N ILE A 478 47.44 -29.72 61.87
CA ILE A 478 48.87 -29.83 62.20
C ILE A 478 49.08 -30.53 63.55
N HIS A 479 50.24 -31.17 63.72
CA HIS A 479 50.50 -32.02 64.87
C HIS A 479 50.56 -31.28 66.22
N GLN A 480 51.10 -30.06 66.29
CA GLN A 480 51.24 -29.32 67.56
C GLN A 480 49.92 -28.69 68.04
N ARG A 481 48.92 -28.53 67.16
CA ARG A 481 47.63 -27.90 67.49
C ARG A 481 46.53 -28.92 67.71
N ASN A 482 46.54 -30.02 66.95
CA ASN A 482 45.37 -30.89 66.83
C ASN A 482 45.52 -32.26 67.51
N PHE A 483 46.73 -32.65 67.95
CA PHE A 483 46.93 -34.00 68.52
C PHE A 483 46.28 -34.16 69.89
N ASP A 484 45.65 -35.32 70.10
CA ASP A 484 45.04 -35.65 71.37
C ASP A 484 46.16 -35.92 72.40
N ILE A 485 46.12 -35.23 73.53
CA ILE A 485 47.06 -35.44 74.65
C ILE A 485 46.86 -36.87 75.19
N GLY A 486 47.95 -37.62 75.37
CA GLY A 486 47.94 -38.98 75.94
C GLY A 486 47.88 -40.12 74.92
N LYS A 487 47.84 -39.84 73.61
CA LYS A 487 48.00 -40.85 72.54
C LYS A 487 49.41 -40.83 71.95
N THR A 488 49.85 -41.96 71.37
CA THR A 488 51.12 -42.01 70.63
C THR A 488 51.06 -41.12 69.40
N ILE A 489 52.21 -40.59 68.98
CA ILE A 489 52.32 -39.69 67.81
C ILE A 489 51.82 -40.40 66.55
N THR A 490 52.12 -41.69 66.39
CA THR A 490 51.67 -42.51 65.26
C THR A 490 50.14 -42.64 65.20
N ALA A 491 49.49 -42.94 66.32
CA ALA A 491 48.03 -43.05 66.37
C ALA A 491 47.31 -41.71 66.11
N ASN A 492 47.93 -40.60 66.52
CA ASN A 492 47.42 -39.26 66.21
C ASN A 492 47.56 -38.94 64.70
N ILE A 493 48.69 -39.28 64.09
CA ILE A 493 48.90 -39.10 62.64
C ILE A 493 47.85 -39.88 61.84
N ASP A 494 47.68 -41.17 62.11
CA ASP A 494 46.70 -42.00 61.37
C ASP A 494 45.27 -41.44 61.49
N LYS A 495 44.87 -41.07 62.71
CA LYS A 495 43.54 -40.47 62.98
C LYS A 495 43.32 -39.18 62.19
N TYR A 496 44.28 -38.25 62.22
CA TYR A 496 44.11 -36.94 61.58
C TYR A 496 44.36 -36.96 60.06
N LEU A 497 45.09 -37.95 59.55
CA LEU A 497 45.16 -38.26 58.12
C LEU A 497 43.83 -38.79 57.58
N GLU A 498 43.13 -39.64 58.32
CA GLU A 498 41.80 -40.12 57.92
C GLU A 498 40.74 -39.01 57.96
N LYS A 499 40.83 -38.12 58.94
CA LYS A 499 39.94 -36.96 59.07
C LYS A 499 40.23 -35.82 58.09
N SER A 500 41.34 -35.90 57.35
CA SER A 500 41.74 -34.88 56.39
C SER A 500 41.51 -35.36 54.97
N TRP A 501 40.95 -34.47 54.14
CA TRP A 501 40.71 -34.79 52.74
C TRP A 501 42.04 -34.96 51.99
N LYS A 502 42.97 -34.01 52.08
CA LYS A 502 44.31 -34.09 51.43
C LYS A 502 45.43 -34.16 52.45
N VAL A 503 46.63 -34.44 51.95
CA VAL A 503 47.87 -34.27 52.71
C VAL A 503 48.76 -33.27 51.99
N VAL A 504 49.21 -32.24 52.70
CA VAL A 504 50.23 -31.30 52.26
C VAL A 504 51.56 -31.74 52.85
N VAL A 505 52.58 -31.93 52.03
CA VAL A 505 53.92 -32.26 52.51
C VAL A 505 54.87 -31.12 52.15
N VAL A 506 55.46 -30.52 53.18
CA VAL A 506 56.39 -29.41 53.06
C VAL A 506 57.82 -29.96 53.04
N MET A 507 58.41 -29.97 51.85
CA MET A 507 59.68 -30.58 51.53
C MET A 507 60.83 -29.57 51.64
N SER A 508 61.85 -29.93 52.41
CA SER A 508 63.08 -29.15 52.62
C SER A 508 64.29 -30.07 52.85
N ASN A 509 65.51 -29.51 52.88
CA ASN A 509 66.70 -30.25 53.29
C ASN A 509 66.62 -30.77 54.75
N ASN A 510 65.89 -30.09 55.63
CA ASN A 510 65.69 -30.53 57.01
C ASN A 510 64.72 -31.71 57.07
N PHE A 511 63.64 -31.63 56.29
CA PHE A 511 62.69 -32.73 56.12
C PHE A 511 63.37 -34.00 55.60
N ALA A 512 64.25 -33.86 54.59
CA ALA A 512 64.95 -34.99 54.00
C ALA A 512 65.94 -35.69 54.96
N LYS A 513 66.49 -34.97 55.94
CA LYS A 513 67.45 -35.51 56.94
C LYS A 513 66.79 -36.16 58.15
N SER A 514 65.57 -35.76 58.49
CA SER A 514 64.89 -36.24 59.70
C SER A 514 64.40 -37.67 59.52
N GLU A 515 64.86 -38.58 60.39
CA GLU A 515 64.41 -39.98 60.40
C GLU A 515 62.89 -40.09 60.61
N TRP A 516 62.33 -39.19 61.44
CA TRP A 516 60.89 -39.13 61.69
C TRP A 516 60.11 -38.69 60.43
N CYS A 517 60.62 -37.70 59.69
CA CYS A 517 59.96 -37.21 58.47
C CYS A 517 60.07 -38.19 57.30
N GLN A 518 61.10 -39.03 57.26
CA GLN A 518 61.21 -40.12 56.27
C GLN A 518 60.17 -41.21 56.50
N TRP A 519 59.84 -41.54 57.75
CA TRP A 519 58.72 -42.45 58.04
C TRP A 519 57.37 -41.87 57.58
N GLU A 520 57.16 -40.56 57.72
CA GLU A 520 55.95 -39.88 57.23
C GLU A 520 55.82 -39.95 55.69
N VAL A 521 56.93 -40.08 54.95
CA VAL A 521 56.91 -40.28 53.49
C VAL A 521 56.25 -41.61 53.11
N ASP A 522 56.48 -42.68 53.87
CA ASP A 522 55.88 -44.00 53.59
C ASP A 522 54.35 -43.96 53.77
N VAL A 523 53.89 -43.28 54.82
CA VAL A 523 52.45 -43.09 55.10
C VAL A 523 51.78 -42.25 54.00
N VAL A 524 52.47 -41.19 53.54
CA VAL A 524 52.04 -40.33 52.43
C VAL A 524 51.95 -41.10 51.11
N GLN A 525 52.92 -41.98 50.83
CA GLN A 525 52.92 -42.83 49.64
C GLN A 525 51.73 -43.81 49.63
N GLU A 526 51.42 -44.43 50.76
CA GLU A 526 50.27 -45.32 50.87
C GLU A 526 48.95 -44.56 50.67
N ARG A 527 48.83 -43.34 51.21
CA ARG A 527 47.65 -42.48 50.96
C ARG A 527 47.47 -42.18 49.47
N ARG A 528 48.56 -41.86 48.77
CA ARG A 528 48.55 -41.65 47.32
C ARG A 528 48.17 -42.92 46.56
N ARG A 529 48.66 -44.09 46.98
CA ARG A 529 48.30 -45.37 46.34
C ARG A 529 46.80 -45.62 46.45
N ARG A 530 46.19 -45.34 47.62
CA ARG A 530 44.76 -45.56 47.87
C ARG A 530 43.84 -44.51 47.21
N GLN A 531 44.22 -43.24 47.22
CA GLN A 531 43.34 -42.13 46.84
C GLN A 531 43.78 -41.35 45.59
N GLY A 532 44.85 -41.81 44.93
CA GLY A 532 45.38 -41.22 43.71
C GLY A 532 46.31 -40.03 43.96
N LYS A 533 46.95 -39.55 42.88
CA LYS A 533 47.95 -38.46 42.93
C LYS A 533 47.39 -37.14 43.44
N ASP A 534 46.10 -36.90 43.23
CA ASP A 534 45.42 -35.67 43.64
C ASP A 534 45.15 -35.60 45.15
N ALA A 535 45.41 -36.68 45.91
CA ALA A 535 45.33 -36.70 47.38
C ALA A 535 46.50 -35.98 48.06
N LEU A 536 47.59 -35.76 47.34
CA LEU A 536 48.79 -35.12 47.86
C LEU A 536 49.04 -33.75 47.21
N LEU A 537 49.50 -32.81 48.02
CA LEU A 537 50.11 -31.56 47.58
C LEU A 537 51.54 -31.51 48.10
N LEU A 538 52.52 -31.58 47.21
CA LEU A 538 53.93 -31.44 47.58
C LEU A 538 54.39 -30.00 47.40
N ILE A 539 54.90 -29.39 48.47
CA ILE A 539 55.43 -28.03 48.50
C ILE A 539 56.93 -28.10 48.69
N MET A 540 57.70 -27.66 47.71
CA MET A 540 59.16 -27.55 47.80
C MET A 540 59.55 -26.17 48.35
N LEU A 541 59.94 -26.09 49.62
CA LEU A 541 60.42 -24.83 50.21
C LEU A 541 61.78 -24.42 49.68
N LYS A 542 62.69 -25.39 49.61
CA LYS A 542 64.05 -25.24 49.07
C LYS A 542 64.41 -26.49 48.27
N THR A 543 65.35 -26.38 47.35
CA THR A 543 65.89 -27.55 46.65
C THR A 543 66.57 -28.49 47.64
N ILE A 544 66.26 -29.78 47.55
CA ILE A 544 66.87 -30.81 48.39
C ILE A 544 68.20 -31.22 47.75
N ASP A 545 69.28 -31.21 48.53
CA ASP A 545 70.61 -31.61 48.07
C ASP A 545 70.61 -33.12 47.74
N SER A 546 71.29 -33.50 46.66
CA SER A 546 71.36 -34.89 46.18
C SER A 546 71.84 -35.88 47.25
N LYS A 547 72.72 -35.45 48.16
CA LYS A 547 73.22 -36.24 49.31
C LYS A 547 72.15 -36.62 50.34
N HIS A 548 71.01 -35.95 50.35
CA HIS A 548 69.88 -36.23 51.25
C HIS A 548 68.68 -36.86 50.53
N MET A 549 68.83 -37.20 49.24
CA MET A 549 67.77 -37.77 48.42
C MET A 549 67.73 -39.30 48.59
N THR A 550 66.88 -39.78 49.50
CA THR A 550 66.59 -41.21 49.65
C THR A 550 65.79 -41.75 48.45
N SER A 551 65.88 -43.05 48.18
CA SER A 551 65.14 -43.68 47.07
C SER A 551 63.62 -43.46 47.13
N PRO A 552 62.93 -43.62 48.29
CA PRO A 552 61.49 -43.36 48.38
C PRO A 552 61.13 -41.89 48.13
N LEU A 553 61.94 -40.96 48.64
CA LEU A 553 61.73 -39.53 48.44
C LEU A 553 61.91 -39.12 46.97
N ARG A 554 62.92 -39.69 46.29
CA ARG A 554 63.12 -39.48 44.85
C ARG A 554 61.91 -39.96 44.04
N THR A 555 61.45 -41.18 44.30
CA THR A 555 60.27 -41.74 43.63
C THR A 555 59.02 -40.89 43.87
N LEU A 556 58.84 -40.36 45.09
CA LEU A 556 57.69 -39.50 45.40
C LEU A 556 57.74 -38.18 44.60
N LEU A 557 58.90 -37.53 44.54
CA LEU A 557 59.11 -36.26 43.82
C LEU A 557 58.99 -36.40 42.30
N GLU A 558 59.51 -37.47 41.71
CA GLU A 558 59.43 -37.72 40.26
C GLU A 558 58.00 -38.06 39.83
N SER A 559 57.26 -38.76 40.69
CA SER A 559 55.97 -39.32 40.32
C SER A 559 54.76 -38.47 40.74
N THR A 560 54.98 -37.37 41.48
CA THR A 560 53.95 -36.47 42.00
C THR A 560 54.27 -35.01 41.66
N PRO A 561 53.32 -34.25 41.07
CA PRO A 561 53.52 -32.83 40.82
C PRO A 561 53.79 -32.09 42.12
N HIS A 562 54.81 -31.22 42.13
CA HIS A 562 55.16 -30.39 43.26
C HIS A 562 55.17 -28.91 42.86
N ILE A 563 54.84 -28.05 43.80
CA ILE A 563 54.92 -26.59 43.64
C ILE A 563 56.10 -26.07 44.45
N ARG A 564 56.90 -25.18 43.87
CA ARG A 564 58.06 -24.58 44.55
C ARG A 564 57.68 -23.24 45.13
N TYR A 565 58.01 -23.02 46.40
CA TYR A 565 57.83 -21.72 47.04
C TYR A 565 58.85 -20.72 46.47
N GLN A 566 58.36 -19.55 46.05
CA GLN A 566 59.17 -18.47 45.46
C GLN A 566 58.72 -17.14 46.05
N THR A 567 59.67 -16.25 46.36
CA THR A 567 59.41 -14.89 46.83
C THR A 567 59.42 -13.90 45.66
N GLY A 568 58.59 -12.86 45.71
CA GLY A 568 58.50 -11.82 44.67
C GLY A 568 57.38 -12.08 43.65
N VAL A 569 57.62 -11.86 42.35
CA VAL A 569 56.57 -11.91 41.30
C VAL A 569 55.87 -13.29 41.19
N GLY A 570 56.56 -14.37 41.58
CA GLY A 570 56.02 -15.73 41.58
C GLY A 570 55.18 -16.13 42.79
N GLU A 571 55.09 -15.27 43.82
CA GLU A 571 54.46 -15.62 45.10
C GLU A 571 52.94 -15.79 44.98
N ASP A 572 52.25 -14.90 44.26
CA ASP A 572 50.81 -15.00 44.01
C ASP A 572 50.45 -16.26 43.18
N LEU A 573 51.30 -16.63 42.23
CA LEU A 573 51.15 -17.87 41.46
C LEU A 573 51.28 -19.12 42.33
N PHE A 574 52.21 -19.11 43.29
CA PHE A 574 52.35 -20.19 44.26
C PHE A 574 51.08 -20.37 45.10
N TRP A 575 50.56 -19.28 45.69
CA TRP A 575 49.37 -19.32 46.53
C TRP A 575 48.14 -19.79 45.76
N ARG A 576 47.90 -19.25 44.56
CA ARG A 576 46.79 -19.70 43.69
C ARG A 576 46.92 -21.16 43.30
N ALA A 577 48.14 -21.62 42.99
CA ALA A 577 48.38 -23.03 42.65
C ALA A 577 48.13 -23.96 43.85
N ALA A 578 48.52 -23.55 45.06
CA ALA A 578 48.27 -24.29 46.29
C ALA A 578 46.77 -24.40 46.61
N VAL A 579 46.04 -23.27 46.59
CA VAL A 579 44.57 -23.23 46.81
C VAL A 579 43.85 -24.09 45.78
N LYS A 580 44.17 -23.91 44.49
CA LYS A 580 43.57 -24.69 43.40
C LYS A 580 43.87 -26.18 43.55
N SER A 581 45.05 -26.54 44.02
CA SER A 581 45.42 -27.94 44.26
C SER A 581 44.64 -28.53 45.43
N LEU A 582 44.45 -27.81 46.53
CA LEU A 582 43.63 -28.25 47.67
C LEU A 582 42.15 -28.36 47.31
N GLN A 583 41.65 -27.45 46.47
CA GLN A 583 40.28 -27.43 45.97
C GLN A 583 40.03 -28.41 44.81
N LYS A 584 41.06 -29.06 44.25
CA LYS A 584 40.87 -30.09 43.23
C LYS A 584 40.23 -31.37 43.80
N PRO A 585 39.20 -31.96 43.17
CA PRO A 585 38.60 -33.22 43.63
C PRO A 585 39.60 -34.38 43.64
N LEU A 586 39.47 -35.31 44.60
CA LEU A 586 40.21 -36.58 44.56
C LEU A 586 39.67 -37.39 43.37
N ARG A 587 40.55 -37.74 42.43
CA ARG A 587 40.20 -38.71 41.38
C ARG A 587 40.41 -40.09 41.97
N HIS A 588 39.36 -40.90 42.09
CA HIS A 588 39.52 -42.30 42.47
C HIS A 588 40.52 -42.97 41.51
N PRO A 589 41.48 -43.77 42.00
CA PRO A 589 42.33 -44.56 41.11
C PRO A 589 41.43 -45.52 40.30
N PRO A 590 41.81 -45.86 39.05
CA PRO A 590 41.07 -46.84 38.28
C PRO A 590 41.09 -48.17 39.04
N VAL A 591 39.92 -48.72 39.31
CA VAL A 591 39.80 -50.10 39.80
C VAL A 591 40.39 -50.98 38.71
N ALA A 592 41.45 -51.72 39.04
CA ALA A 592 41.94 -52.78 38.18
C ALA A 592 40.83 -53.85 38.10
N VAL A 593 40.30 -54.05 36.90
CA VAL A 593 39.43 -55.18 36.58
C VAL A 593 40.32 -56.42 36.58
N LEU A 594 40.03 -57.38 37.46
CA LEU A 594 40.40 -58.78 37.26
C LEU A 594 39.44 -59.41 36.27
#